data_AF-A0A4Q9KUI9-F1
#
_entry.id   AF-A0A4Q9KUI9-F1
#
_cell.length_a   1.000
_cell.length_b   1.000
_cell.length_c   1.000
_cell.angle_alpha   90.00
_cell.angle_beta   90.00
_cell.angle_gamma   90.00
#
_symmetry.space_group_name_H-M   'P 1'
#
loop_
_entity.id
_entity.type
_entity.pdbx_description
1 polymer ?
#
loop_
_entity_poly.entity_id
_entity_poly.type
_entity_poly.pdbx_seq_one_letter_code
_entity_poly.pdbx_strand_id
1 'polypeptide(L)'
;MKGESAYLSVTAARSRNISVVAAMNKYSMIYYKIHERAGNREDFKLSIKYIYESCQRQGISTPNFVIDNARIHHYLGSNDYE
;
A
#
# COMPACT_ATOMS: atom_id res chain seq x y z
N MET A 1 37.61 16.28 -35.89
CA MET A 1 37.33 16.16 -34.44
C MET A 1 35.90 16.62 -34.23
N LYS A 2 34.98 15.71 -33.85
CA LYS A 2 33.57 16.06 -33.58
C LYS A 2 33.52 16.81 -32.24
N GLY A 3 32.98 18.02 -32.23
CA GLY A 3 32.93 18.88 -31.06
C GLY A 3 32.22 18.19 -29.89
N GLU A 4 32.81 18.27 -28.71
CA GLU A 4 32.20 17.79 -27.47
C GLU A 4 30.92 18.59 -27.21
N SER A 5 29.82 17.89 -26.98
CA SER A 5 28.54 18.50 -26.62
C SER A 5 28.67 19.22 -25.27
N ALA A 6 28.25 20.49 -25.20
CA ALA A 6 28.28 21.30 -23.98
C ALA A 6 27.25 20.87 -22.90
N TYR A 7 26.55 19.75 -23.12
CA TYR A 7 25.55 19.22 -22.20
C TYR A 7 26.13 18.10 -21.35
N LEU A 8 25.97 18.24 -20.02
CA LEU A 8 26.17 17.14 -19.07
C LEU A 8 25.21 16.00 -19.42
N SER A 9 25.74 14.88 -19.92
CA SER A 9 24.99 13.64 -20.09
C SER A 9 24.79 13.00 -18.73
N VAL A 10 23.56 13.05 -18.21
CA VAL A 10 23.19 12.38 -16.96
C VAL A 10 22.49 11.08 -17.30
N THR A 11 22.97 9.95 -16.76
CA THR A 11 22.31 8.65 -16.92
C THR A 11 20.89 8.74 -16.38
N ALA A 12 19.90 8.28 -17.15
CA ALA A 12 18.50 8.27 -16.70
C ALA A 12 18.38 7.53 -15.36
N ALA A 13 17.80 8.19 -14.36
CA ALA A 13 17.57 7.59 -13.05
C ALA A 13 16.65 6.38 -13.20
N ARG A 14 17.15 5.20 -12.82
CA ARG A 14 16.38 3.95 -12.85
C ARG A 14 15.48 3.90 -11.63
N SER A 15 14.22 4.32 -11.77
CA SER A 15 13.21 4.20 -10.72
C SER A 15 12.56 2.81 -10.71
N ARG A 16 12.06 2.39 -9.54
CA ARG A 16 11.24 1.19 -9.36
C ARG A 16 9.88 1.61 -8.83
N ASN A 17 8.82 1.01 -9.35
CA ASN A 17 7.47 1.21 -8.81
C ASN A 17 7.36 0.46 -7.48
N ILE A 18 6.75 1.12 -6.49
CA ILE A 18 6.37 0.51 -5.20
C ILE A 18 4.86 0.62 -5.01
N SER A 19 4.31 -0.27 -4.21
CA SER A 19 2.93 -0.18 -3.73
C SER A 19 2.95 0.09 -2.24
N VAL A 20 2.05 0.94 -1.76
CA VAL A 20 1.94 1.26 -0.33
C VAL A 20 0.50 1.00 0.10
N VAL A 21 0.35 0.26 1.19
CA VAL A 21 -0.92 0.17 1.91
C VAL A 21 -0.77 0.98 3.18
N ALA A 22 -1.64 1.96 3.37
CA ALA A 22 -1.65 2.79 4.56
C ALA A 22 -3.08 2.93 5.08
N ALA A 23 -3.23 2.93 6.40
CA ALA A 23 -4.48 3.22 7.07
C ALA A 23 -4.23 4.31 8.11
N MET A 24 -5.13 5.28 8.16
CA MET A 24 -5.06 6.42 9.04
C MET A 24 -6.43 6.75 9.59
N ASN A 25 -6.46 7.41 10.75
CA ASN A 25 -7.67 8.02 11.30
C ASN A 25 -7.47 9.54 11.43
N LYS A 26 -8.44 10.22 12.05
CA LYS A 26 -8.39 11.67 12.27
C LYS A 26 -7.24 12.15 13.19
N TYR A 27 -6.61 11.25 13.94
CA TYR A 27 -5.53 11.56 14.89
C TYR A 27 -4.15 11.27 14.31
N SER A 28 -3.98 10.13 13.65
CA SER A 28 -2.67 9.67 13.17
C SER A 28 -2.77 8.49 12.20
N MET A 29 -1.61 8.06 11.71
CA MET A 29 -1.44 6.81 10.96
C MET A 29 -1.57 5.60 11.89
N ILE A 30 -2.44 4.66 11.52
CA ILE A 30 -2.66 3.42 12.27
C ILE A 30 -1.69 2.34 11.79
N TYR A 31 -1.44 2.27 10.49
CA TYR A 31 -0.67 1.22 9.84
C TYR A 31 -0.09 1.71 8.51
N TYR A 32 1.11 1.24 8.18
CA TYR A 32 1.62 1.33 6.81
C TYR A 32 2.49 0.12 6.47
N LYS A 33 2.51 -0.24 5.19
CA LYS A 33 3.42 -1.23 4.64
C LYS A 33 3.79 -0.89 3.21
N ILE A 34 5.09 -0.98 2.93
CA ILE A 34 5.65 -0.80 1.58
C ILE A 34 5.84 -2.18 0.97
N HIS A 35 5.39 -2.32 -0.27
CA HIS A 35 5.58 -3.51 -1.10
C HIS A 35 6.43 -3.12 -2.30
N GLU A 36 7.47 -3.91 -2.59
CA GLU A 36 8.34 -3.71 -3.76
C GLU A 36 7.64 -4.00 -5.10
N ARG A 37 6.42 -4.54 -5.05
CA ARG A 37 5.60 -4.91 -6.20
C ARG A 37 4.15 -4.51 -5.93
N ALA A 38 3.32 -4.50 -6.97
CA ALA A 38 1.89 -4.31 -6.82
C ALA A 38 1.29 -5.36 -5.86
N GLY A 39 0.55 -4.90 -4.86
CA GLY A 39 -0.10 -5.80 -3.90
C GLY A 39 -1.16 -6.67 -4.58
N ASN A 40 -1.19 -7.95 -4.21
CA ASN A 40 -2.20 -8.90 -4.69
C ASN A 40 -3.34 -9.08 -3.66
N ARG A 41 -4.29 -9.96 -3.97
CA ARG A 41 -5.43 -10.27 -3.09
C ARG A 41 -4.99 -10.69 -1.68
N GLU A 42 -3.97 -11.54 -1.57
CA GLU A 42 -3.50 -12.06 -0.29
C GLU A 42 -2.76 -10.98 0.51
N ASP A 43 -1.98 -10.13 -0.17
CA ASP A 43 -1.39 -8.94 0.46
C ASP A 43 -2.47 -8.01 1.03
N PHE A 44 -3.58 -7.85 0.32
CA PHE A 44 -4.71 -7.04 0.78
C PHE A 44 -5.41 -7.67 2.00
N LYS A 45 -5.72 -8.98 1.96
CA LYS A 45 -6.30 -9.70 3.11
C LYS A 45 -5.43 -9.59 4.35
N LEU A 46 -4.12 -9.80 4.20
CA LEU A 46 -3.15 -9.65 5.29
C LEU A 46 -3.10 -8.22 5.80
N SER A 47 -3.16 -7.23 4.91
CA SER A 47 -3.18 -5.82 5.30
C SER A 47 -4.40 -5.49 6.15
N ILE A 48 -5.61 -5.94 5.76
CA ILE A 48 -6.83 -5.75 6.56
C ILE A 48 -6.69 -6.37 7.95
N LYS A 49 -6.17 -7.60 8.04
CA LYS A 49 -5.88 -8.25 9.33
C LYS A 49 -4.94 -7.41 10.19
N TYR A 50 -3.82 -6.97 9.63
CA TYR A 50 -2.84 -6.17 10.38
C TYR A 50 -3.36 -4.78 10.78
N ILE A 51 -4.18 -4.15 9.95
CA ILE A 51 -4.82 -2.89 10.31
C ILE A 51 -5.78 -3.11 11.48
N TYR A 52 -6.59 -4.18 11.46
CA TYR A 52 -7.49 -4.51 12.56
C TYR A 52 -6.74 -4.78 13.87
N GLU A 53 -5.67 -5.56 13.83
CA GLU A 53 -4.80 -5.77 14.99
C GLU A 53 -4.17 -4.46 15.49
N SER A 54 -3.78 -3.57 14.56
CA SER A 54 -3.21 -2.26 14.92
C SER A 54 -4.26 -1.35 15.57
N CYS A 55 -5.50 -1.38 15.10
CA CYS A 55 -6.65 -0.73 15.75
C CYS A 55 -6.82 -1.22 17.18
N GLN A 56 -6.82 -2.55 17.40
CA GLN A 56 -6.97 -3.13 18.74
C GLN A 56 -5.84 -2.71 19.69
N ARG A 57 -4.58 -2.76 19.23
CA ARG A 57 -3.42 -2.30 20.02
C ARG A 57 -3.51 -0.82 20.40
N GLN A 58 -4.22 -0.03 19.60
CA GLN A 58 -4.45 1.40 19.85
C GLN A 58 -5.78 1.69 20.57
N GLY A 59 -6.49 0.66 21.05
CA GLY A 59 -7.75 0.82 21.79
C GLY A 59 -8.97 1.14 20.92
N ILE A 60 -8.88 0.98 19.60
CA ILE A 60 -9.99 1.15 18.66
C ILE A 60 -10.75 -0.18 18.56
N SER A 61 -11.81 -0.33 19.34
CA SER A 61 -12.59 -1.58 19.44
C SER A 61 -13.57 -1.80 18.29
N THR A 62 -14.09 -0.73 17.68
CA THR A 62 -15.07 -0.79 16.59
C THR A 62 -14.63 0.07 15.39
N PRO A 63 -13.60 -0.37 14.63
CA PRO A 63 -13.11 0.41 13.50
C PRO A 63 -14.11 0.40 12.33
N ASN A 64 -14.42 1.59 11.80
CA ASN A 64 -15.13 1.74 10.53
C ASN A 64 -14.11 2.01 9.42
N PHE A 65 -14.06 1.12 8.42
CA PHE A 65 -13.14 1.24 7.30
C PHE A 65 -13.79 1.99 6.14
N VAL A 66 -13.12 3.04 5.67
CA VAL A 66 -13.48 3.78 4.45
C VAL A 66 -12.33 3.61 3.46
N ILE A 67 -12.61 2.97 2.33
CA ILE A 67 -11.68 2.67 1.25
C ILE A 67 -12.35 2.94 -0.10
N ASP A 68 -11.57 3.13 -1.16
CA ASP A 68 -12.12 3.32 -2.51
C ASP A 68 -12.78 2.03 -3.03
N ASN A 69 -13.47 2.11 -4.18
CA ASN A 69 -14.20 0.97 -4.74
C ASN A 69 -13.33 0.13 -5.70
N ALA A 70 -12.07 -0.12 -5.34
CA ALA A 70 -11.16 -0.89 -6.18
C ALA A 70 -11.58 -2.37 -6.27
N ARG A 71 -11.35 -3.02 -7.44
CA ARG A 71 -11.66 -4.44 -7.65
C ARG A 71 -11.04 -5.36 -6.59
N ILE A 72 -9.86 -5.00 -6.07
CA ILE A 72 -9.16 -5.78 -5.03
C ILE A 72 -9.94 -5.88 -3.72
N HIS A 73 -10.88 -4.97 -3.45
CA HIS A 73 -11.69 -4.95 -2.23
C HIS A 73 -12.87 -5.92 -2.28
N HIS A 74 -13.36 -6.25 -3.47
CA HIS A 74 -14.52 -7.13 -3.66
C HIS A 74 -14.20 -8.61 -3.45
N TYR A 75 -12.92 -8.97 -3.38
CA TYR A 75 -12.50 -10.36 -3.18
C TYR A 75 -12.69 -10.88 -1.74
N LEU A 76 -13.10 -10.03 -0.81
CA LEU A 76 -13.39 -10.42 0.58
C LEU A 76 -14.76 -11.10 0.74
N GLY A 77 -15.59 -11.14 -0.32
CA GLY A 77 -16.96 -11.65 -0.31
C GLY A 77 -17.16 -13.12 -0.68
N SER A 78 -16.11 -13.92 -0.91
CA SER A 78 -16.24 -15.35 -1.20
C SER A 78 -15.64 -16.18 -0.06
N ASN A 79 -16.51 -16.70 0.81
CA ASN A 79 -16.33 -17.78 1.79
C ASN A 79 -14.99 -18.54 1.76
N ASP A 80 -14.00 -18.09 2.52
CA ASP A 80 -12.80 -18.89 2.88
C ASP A 80 -12.81 -19.24 4.39
N TYR A 81 -14.01 -19.32 5.01
CA TYR A 81 -14.25 -19.77 6.39
C TYR A 81 -15.20 -20.99 6.39
N GLU A 82 -14.83 -22.04 5.67
CA GLU A 82 -15.40 -23.38 5.86
C GLU A 82 -14.32 -24.30 6.46
#